data_AF-G8YTB6-F1
#
_entry.id   AF-G8YTB6-F1
#
_cell.length_a   1.000
_cell.length_b   1.000
_cell.length_c   1.000
_cell.angle_alpha   90.00
_cell.angle_beta   90.00
_cell.angle_gamma   90.00
#
_symmetry.space_group_name_H-M   'P 1'
#
loop_
_entity.id
_entity.type
_entity.pdbx_description
1 polymer ?
#
loop_
_entity_poly.entity_id
_entity_poly.type
_entity_poly.pdbx_seq_one_letter_code
_entity_poly.pdbx_strand_id
1 'polypeptide(L)'
;MSSVINKDKITEWADQALKTLQDAQNTCSKAQQSLQYTSYQLNNKLPEKVQFCTFMVQGIKQQHEIVSSVIESLVHRTNGIEKLFEEEYTTSLEPAVSQLEQILEKLKETKVPSFLVQSLNQDEETTNSEAGHEYSLIDFVPLASITTLKKNAVVYKSNSSKLHKSLRTSLKNLLTDPYDDIIGKKYNKVLQTYNEIIPLQLDLKVSQSGAPYKTSNFLNVIIKENSSLESELVSILEMLTNHYDQCVHGKLLFANNSPSKDDINFEVLQNDAKELPEVLKELYSVYKIIINNEARAHKYLEGEYRKIDSFVESANDLLEYFVGFKEDNLTRFMILSISCDEIFSKCSIDVPPDRTPISAYTDAVNHLSYHYTQFLDVFKTKYLSELFHEQYTYPKVFFSKLYEFLNEDLTQLQQEESTRRSQWIAKYGEFIPRSFKLPGEQDQPTVIQVITEGLDHAQNSFENGTYKESADEKQLISLIKSFQKHTV
;
A
#
# COMPACT_ATOMS: atom_id res chain seq x y z
N MET A 1 -3.19 -97.61 -45.89
CA MET A 1 -3.49 -98.52 -44.76
C MET A 1 -4.24 -97.71 -43.72
N SER A 2 -5.57 -97.82 -43.66
CA SER A 2 -6.37 -97.08 -42.68
C SER A 2 -6.13 -97.68 -41.30
N SER A 3 -5.58 -96.89 -40.38
CA SER A 3 -5.45 -97.30 -39.00
C SER A 3 -6.85 -97.41 -38.41
N VAL A 4 -7.27 -98.62 -38.03
CA VAL A 4 -8.53 -98.84 -37.32
C VAL A 4 -8.52 -97.99 -36.05
N ILE A 5 -9.41 -97.00 -35.99
CA ILE A 5 -9.60 -96.12 -34.85
C ILE A 5 -10.31 -96.95 -33.77
N ASN A 6 -9.68 -97.08 -32.61
CA ASN A 6 -10.14 -97.94 -31.52
C ASN A 6 -10.53 -97.08 -30.30
N LYS A 7 -11.45 -97.58 -29.47
CA LYS A 7 -11.99 -96.85 -28.31
C LYS A 7 -10.89 -96.27 -27.40
N ASP A 8 -9.83 -97.05 -27.18
CA ASP A 8 -8.70 -96.65 -26.33
C ASP A 8 -7.94 -95.42 -26.86
N LYS A 9 -7.81 -95.27 -28.19
CA LYS A 9 -7.16 -94.12 -28.82
C LYS A 9 -7.97 -92.83 -28.69
N ILE A 10 -9.30 -92.93 -28.75
CA ILE A 10 -10.19 -91.77 -28.57
C ILE A 10 -10.15 -91.29 -27.12
N THR A 11 -10.08 -92.20 -26.15
CA THR A 11 -9.83 -91.85 -24.74
C THR A 11 -8.48 -91.19 -24.55
N GLU A 12 -7.42 -91.70 -25.18
CA GLU A 12 -6.08 -91.10 -25.12
C GLU A 12 -6.06 -89.67 -25.70
N TRP A 13 -6.72 -89.44 -26.84
CA TRP A 13 -6.86 -88.09 -27.42
C TRP A 13 -7.68 -87.16 -26.52
N ALA A 14 -8.75 -87.64 -25.92
CA ALA A 14 -9.57 -86.85 -25.00
C ALA A 14 -8.78 -86.46 -23.73
N ASP A 15 -8.00 -87.38 -23.17
CA ASP A 15 -7.17 -87.12 -21.99
C ASP A 15 -6.00 -86.17 -22.33
N GLN A 16 -5.40 -86.31 -23.52
CA GLN A 16 -4.38 -85.39 -24.03
C GLN A 16 -4.94 -83.99 -24.30
N ALA A 17 -6.13 -83.89 -24.90
CA ALA A 17 -6.83 -82.63 -25.14
C ALA A 17 -7.21 -81.96 -23.81
N LEU A 18 -7.70 -82.69 -22.82
CA LEU A 18 -8.01 -82.17 -21.49
C LEU A 18 -6.78 -81.56 -20.80
N LYS A 19 -5.67 -82.28 -20.80
CA LYS A 19 -4.42 -81.82 -20.18
C LYS A 19 -3.89 -80.57 -20.89
N THR A 20 -3.91 -80.59 -22.22
CA THR A 20 -3.48 -79.46 -23.05
C THR A 20 -4.37 -78.23 -22.82
N LEU A 21 -5.68 -78.42 -22.71
CA LEU A 21 -6.64 -77.36 -22.42
C LEU A 21 -6.42 -76.77 -21.02
N GLN A 22 -6.16 -77.59 -20.00
CA GLN A 22 -5.84 -77.12 -18.65
C GLN A 22 -4.55 -76.28 -18.61
N ASP A 23 -3.49 -76.74 -19.30
CA ASP A 23 -2.23 -76.00 -19.41
C ASP A 23 -2.42 -74.68 -20.18
N ALA A 24 -3.24 -74.70 -21.23
CA ALA A 24 -3.59 -73.51 -22.00
C ALA A 24 -4.42 -72.51 -21.19
N GLN A 25 -5.44 -72.96 -20.45
CA GLN A 25 -6.26 -72.12 -19.57
C GLN A 25 -5.40 -71.42 -18.50
N ASN A 26 -4.46 -72.15 -17.90
CA ASN A 26 -3.52 -71.58 -16.93
C ASN A 26 -2.61 -70.52 -17.56
N THR A 27 -2.13 -70.76 -18.77
CA THR A 27 -1.26 -69.83 -19.50
C THR A 27 -2.02 -68.59 -19.95
N CYS A 28 -3.21 -68.76 -20.54
CA CYS A 28 -4.10 -67.66 -20.92
C CYS A 28 -4.53 -66.82 -19.71
N SER A 29 -4.80 -67.44 -18.56
CA SER A 29 -5.15 -66.69 -17.33
C SER A 29 -4.02 -65.77 -16.87
N LYS A 30 -2.77 -66.25 -16.90
CA LYS A 30 -1.58 -65.43 -16.57
C LYS A 30 -1.35 -64.34 -17.62
N ALA A 31 -1.51 -64.67 -18.89
CA ALA A 31 -1.40 -63.72 -19.99
C ALA A 31 -2.44 -62.59 -19.85
N GLN A 32 -3.68 -62.94 -19.52
CA GLN A 32 -4.76 -61.99 -19.31
C GLN A 32 -4.48 -61.06 -18.13
N GLN A 33 -3.94 -61.57 -17.02
CA GLN A 33 -3.51 -60.73 -15.89
C GLN A 33 -2.44 -59.71 -16.32
N SER A 34 -1.44 -60.14 -17.09
CA SER A 34 -0.38 -59.27 -17.64
C SER A 34 -0.93 -58.20 -18.59
N LEU A 35 -1.84 -58.59 -19.51
CA LEU A 35 -2.52 -57.68 -20.43
C LEU A 35 -3.37 -56.64 -19.68
N GLN A 36 -4.18 -57.09 -18.72
CA GLN A 36 -5.01 -56.21 -17.89
C GLN A 36 -4.17 -55.24 -17.06
N TYR A 37 -3.10 -55.73 -16.43
CA TYR A 37 -2.18 -54.90 -15.67
C TYR A 37 -1.55 -53.83 -16.56
N THR A 38 -0.99 -54.22 -17.72
CA THR A 38 -0.37 -53.28 -18.67
C THR A 38 -1.38 -52.24 -19.17
N SER A 39 -2.59 -52.68 -19.53
CA SER A 39 -3.68 -51.79 -19.96
C SER A 39 -4.08 -50.80 -18.87
N TYR A 40 -4.23 -51.26 -17.62
CA TYR A 40 -4.55 -50.40 -16.48
C TYR A 40 -3.47 -49.32 -16.23
N GLN A 41 -2.19 -49.70 -16.27
CA GLN A 41 -1.10 -48.75 -16.04
C GLN A 41 -1.04 -47.67 -17.14
N LEU A 42 -1.22 -48.05 -18.39
CA LEU A 42 -1.11 -47.16 -19.56
C LEU A 42 -2.36 -46.30 -19.77
N ASN A 43 -3.57 -46.87 -19.64
CA ASN A 43 -4.82 -46.20 -19.97
C ASN A 43 -5.47 -45.45 -18.80
N ASN A 44 -5.18 -45.85 -17.55
CA ASN A 44 -5.81 -45.24 -16.38
C ASN A 44 -4.77 -44.49 -15.53
N LYS A 45 -3.81 -45.21 -14.96
CA LYS A 45 -2.91 -44.64 -13.92
C LYS A 45 -1.99 -43.55 -14.46
N LEU A 46 -1.43 -43.74 -15.65
CA LEU A 46 -0.55 -42.74 -16.28
C LEU A 46 -1.32 -41.45 -16.63
N PRO A 47 -2.48 -41.49 -17.33
CA PRO A 47 -3.33 -40.31 -17.53
C PRO A 47 -3.73 -39.60 -16.23
N GLU A 48 -4.14 -40.33 -15.19
CA GLU A 48 -4.50 -39.73 -13.90
C GLU A 48 -3.34 -38.92 -13.30
N LYS A 49 -2.13 -39.47 -13.28
CA LYS A 49 -0.93 -38.74 -12.81
C LYS A 49 -0.64 -37.50 -13.64
N VAL A 50 -0.78 -37.59 -14.95
CA VAL A 50 -0.54 -36.46 -15.87
C VAL A 50 -1.60 -35.36 -15.72
N GLN A 51 -2.85 -35.73 -15.51
CA GLN A 51 -3.94 -34.79 -15.18
C GLN A 51 -3.67 -34.10 -13.85
N PHE A 52 -3.22 -34.83 -12.84
CA PHE A 52 -2.81 -34.26 -11.56
C PHE A 52 -1.68 -33.22 -11.72
N CYS A 53 -0.66 -33.50 -12.54
CA CYS A 53 0.39 -32.50 -12.83
C CYS A 53 -0.17 -31.23 -13.49
N THR A 54 -1.12 -31.40 -14.42
CA THR A 54 -1.79 -30.27 -15.10
C THR A 54 -2.54 -29.40 -14.10
N PHE A 55 -3.31 -30.02 -13.21
CA PHE A 55 -4.03 -29.36 -12.14
C PHE A 55 -3.08 -28.59 -11.21
N MET A 56 -1.99 -29.22 -10.78
CA MET A 56 -0.96 -28.61 -9.91
C MET A 56 -0.34 -27.37 -10.56
N VAL A 57 0.04 -27.43 -11.85
CA VAL A 57 0.62 -26.28 -12.55
C VAL A 57 -0.37 -25.13 -12.68
N GLN A 58 -1.64 -25.40 -12.95
CA GLN A 58 -2.65 -24.34 -13.01
C GLN A 58 -2.79 -23.63 -11.66
N GLY A 59 -2.82 -24.38 -10.56
CA GLY A 59 -2.83 -23.82 -9.21
C GLY A 59 -1.57 -23.00 -8.91
N ILE A 60 -0.39 -23.50 -9.27
CA ILE A 60 0.89 -22.79 -9.06
C ILE A 60 0.94 -21.48 -9.85
N LYS A 61 0.47 -21.47 -11.11
CA LYS A 61 0.39 -20.25 -11.93
C LYS A 61 -0.48 -19.20 -11.27
N GLN A 62 -1.68 -19.59 -10.83
CA GLN A 62 -2.60 -18.69 -10.14
C GLN A 62 -1.99 -18.14 -8.84
N GLN A 63 -1.33 -18.99 -8.03
CA GLN A 63 -0.67 -18.53 -6.81
C GLN A 63 0.48 -17.55 -7.09
N HIS A 64 1.27 -17.83 -8.13
CA HIS A 64 2.35 -16.93 -8.55
C HIS A 64 1.81 -15.57 -9.01
N GLU A 65 0.77 -15.54 -9.83
CA GLU A 65 0.11 -14.31 -10.28
C GLU A 65 -0.44 -13.48 -9.11
N ILE A 66 -1.12 -14.13 -8.15
CA ILE A 66 -1.65 -13.45 -6.96
C ILE A 66 -0.50 -12.83 -6.15
N VAL A 67 0.57 -13.58 -5.89
CA VAL A 67 1.71 -13.08 -5.12
C VAL A 67 2.40 -11.92 -5.86
N SER A 68 2.60 -12.01 -7.18
CA SER A 68 3.14 -10.91 -8.00
C SER A 68 2.30 -9.65 -7.84
N SER A 69 0.98 -9.77 -8.02
CA SER A 69 0.06 -8.63 -7.95
C SER A 69 0.06 -7.97 -6.56
N VAL A 70 0.11 -8.76 -5.49
CA VAL A 70 0.21 -8.24 -4.12
C VAL A 70 1.52 -7.48 -3.93
N ILE A 71 2.65 -8.03 -4.38
CA ILE A 71 3.95 -7.37 -4.26
C ILE A 71 3.98 -6.06 -5.05
N GLU A 72 3.51 -6.08 -6.30
CA GLU A 72 3.43 -4.89 -7.16
C GLU A 72 2.56 -3.79 -6.53
N SER A 73 1.42 -4.15 -5.96
CA SER A 73 0.54 -3.22 -5.23
C SER A 73 1.24 -2.59 -4.03
N LEU A 74 1.94 -3.40 -3.22
CA LEU A 74 2.68 -2.91 -2.05
C LEU A 74 3.87 -2.02 -2.45
N VAL A 75 4.56 -2.35 -3.54
CA VAL A 75 5.62 -1.51 -4.11
C VAL A 75 5.06 -0.17 -4.56
N HIS A 76 3.95 -0.18 -5.31
CA HIS A 76 3.33 1.04 -5.79
C HIS A 76 2.83 1.93 -4.65
N ARG A 77 2.15 1.35 -3.64
CA ARG A 77 1.70 2.07 -2.45
C ARG A 77 2.88 2.68 -1.69
N THR A 78 3.92 1.91 -1.40
CA THR A 78 5.06 2.37 -0.60
C THR A 78 5.79 3.53 -1.28
N ASN A 79 6.05 3.40 -2.58
CA ASN A 79 6.70 4.48 -3.35
C ASN A 79 5.79 5.70 -3.52
N GLY A 80 4.47 5.49 -3.67
CA GLY A 80 3.49 6.56 -3.78
C GLY A 80 3.43 7.42 -2.52
N ILE A 81 3.38 6.80 -1.34
CA ILE A 81 3.34 7.52 -0.05
C ILE A 81 4.64 8.32 0.17
N GLU A 82 5.81 7.72 -0.07
CA GLU A 82 7.10 8.42 0.04
C GLU A 82 7.16 9.65 -0.87
N LYS A 83 6.70 9.51 -2.12
CA LYS A 83 6.69 10.60 -3.09
C LYS A 83 5.71 11.72 -2.68
N LEU A 84 4.49 11.38 -2.29
CA LEU A 84 3.51 12.36 -1.82
C LEU A 84 4.01 13.14 -0.61
N PHE A 85 4.68 12.47 0.34
CA PHE A 85 5.28 13.10 1.51
C PHE A 85 6.35 14.13 1.13
N GLU A 86 7.30 13.77 0.25
CA GLU A 86 8.36 14.69 -0.17
C GLU A 86 7.80 15.86 -1.02
N GLU A 87 6.81 15.59 -1.86
CA GLU A 87 6.11 16.63 -2.63
C GLU A 87 5.37 17.61 -1.70
N GLU A 88 4.60 17.13 -0.73
CA GLU A 88 3.86 17.98 0.20
C GLU A 88 4.81 18.83 1.05
N TYR A 89 5.93 18.26 1.52
CA TYR A 89 6.93 19.00 2.27
C TYR A 89 7.56 20.14 1.44
N THR A 90 8.03 19.82 0.24
CA THR A 90 8.78 20.77 -0.62
C THR A 90 7.89 21.84 -1.24
N THR A 91 6.63 21.52 -1.53
CA THR A 91 5.69 22.46 -2.17
C THR A 91 4.88 23.29 -1.18
N SER A 92 4.67 22.81 0.05
CA SER A 92 3.78 23.46 1.02
C SER A 92 4.53 23.99 2.25
N LEU A 93 5.18 23.10 3.01
CA LEU A 93 5.77 23.47 4.30
C LEU A 93 7.04 24.31 4.16
N GLU A 94 7.95 23.94 3.26
CA GLU A 94 9.21 24.65 3.05
C GLU A 94 9.01 26.11 2.56
N PRO A 95 8.11 26.38 1.60
CA PRO A 95 7.75 27.76 1.23
C PRO A 95 7.11 28.54 2.39
N ALA A 96 6.22 27.92 3.17
CA ALA A 96 5.57 28.57 4.31
C ALA A 96 6.59 28.99 5.38
N VAL A 97 7.57 28.12 5.70
CA VAL A 97 8.66 28.44 6.63
C VAL A 97 9.55 29.56 6.09
N SER A 98 9.85 29.54 4.79
CA SER A 98 10.64 30.59 4.14
C SER A 98 9.93 31.95 4.18
N GLN A 99 8.62 31.97 3.97
CA GLN A 99 7.82 33.19 4.09
C GLN A 99 7.84 33.74 5.52
N LEU A 100 7.71 32.88 6.53
CA LEU A 100 7.82 33.28 7.93
C LEU A 100 9.19 33.90 8.23
N GLU A 101 10.26 33.35 7.67
CA GLU A 101 11.62 33.89 7.82
C GLU A 101 11.76 35.29 7.25
N GLN A 102 11.23 35.53 6.05
CA GLN A 102 11.23 36.85 5.44
C GLN A 102 10.47 37.88 6.28
N ILE A 103 9.36 37.47 6.92
CA ILE A 103 8.58 38.36 7.78
C ILE A 103 9.34 38.66 9.09
N LEU A 104 9.97 37.65 9.69
CA LEU A 104 10.81 37.85 10.88
C LEU A 104 12.01 38.73 10.59
N GLU A 105 12.62 38.61 9.42
CA GLU A 105 13.72 39.50 8.98
C GLU A 105 13.24 40.95 8.85
N LYS A 106 12.07 41.19 8.24
CA LYS A 106 11.46 42.52 8.19
C LYS A 106 11.14 43.09 9.57
N LEU A 107 10.74 42.26 10.53
CA LEU A 107 10.51 42.67 11.92
C LEU A 107 11.83 43.05 12.61
N LYS A 108 12.91 42.33 12.34
CA LYS A 108 14.26 42.63 12.85
C LYS A 108 14.81 43.94 12.28
N GLU A 109 14.56 44.22 11.01
CA GLU A 109 14.98 45.47 10.35
C GLU A 109 14.21 46.70 10.85
N THR A 110 12.99 46.51 11.36
CA THR A 110 12.13 47.61 11.79
C THR A 110 12.48 48.03 13.21
N LYS A 111 13.18 49.16 13.34
CA LYS A 111 13.59 49.76 14.63
C LYS A 111 12.40 50.37 15.38
N VAL A 112 12.41 50.22 16.69
CA VAL A 112 11.46 50.80 17.65
C VAL A 112 12.22 51.80 18.54
N PRO A 113 11.90 53.10 18.47
CA PRO A 113 12.51 54.09 19.35
C PRO A 113 12.29 53.77 20.83
N SER A 114 13.30 54.03 21.65
CA SER A 114 13.28 53.75 23.09
C SER A 114 12.17 54.49 23.85
N PHE A 115 11.76 55.68 23.39
CA PHE A 115 10.65 56.43 24.01
C PHE A 115 9.28 55.76 23.86
N LEU A 116 9.13 54.81 22.94
CA LEU A 116 7.89 54.02 22.76
C LEU A 116 7.82 52.82 23.69
N VAL A 117 8.95 52.41 24.25
CA VAL A 117 9.03 51.24 25.12
C VAL A 117 8.79 51.73 26.54
N GLN A 118 7.58 51.49 27.07
CA GLN A 118 7.38 51.55 28.52
C GLN A 118 8.40 50.60 29.13
N SER A 119 9.26 51.11 30.00
CA SER A 119 10.19 50.29 30.79
C SER A 119 9.37 49.23 31.52
N LEU A 120 9.30 48.03 30.93
CA LEU A 120 8.70 46.87 31.53
C LEU A 120 9.51 46.59 32.80
N ASN A 121 8.87 46.84 33.94
CA ASN A 121 9.28 46.42 35.27
C ASN A 121 10.57 47.06 35.82
N GLN A 122 10.40 48.03 36.73
CA GLN A 122 11.43 48.42 37.70
C GLN A 122 11.74 47.34 38.76
N ASP A 123 11.25 46.10 38.59
CA ASP A 123 11.28 45.06 39.64
C ASP A 123 12.12 43.81 39.30
N GLU A 124 12.91 43.81 38.23
CA GLU A 124 13.94 42.78 38.06
C GLU A 124 15.33 43.41 38.00
N GLU A 125 16.03 43.30 39.13
CA GLU A 125 17.47 43.47 39.28
C GLU A 125 18.22 42.61 38.25
N THR A 126 18.43 43.16 37.06
CA THR A 126 19.56 42.81 36.22
C THR A 126 20.39 44.06 36.03
N THR A 127 21.41 44.13 36.89
CA THR A 127 22.62 44.94 36.70
C THR A 127 23.06 44.90 35.24
N ASN A 128 23.12 46.09 34.64
CA ASN A 128 23.61 46.47 33.30
C ASN A 128 22.51 47.05 32.40
N SER A 129 21.90 48.14 32.86
CA SER A 129 21.29 49.13 31.98
C SER A 129 22.38 49.78 31.12
N GLU A 130 22.76 49.13 30.01
CA GLU A 130 23.46 49.81 28.93
C GLU A 130 22.47 50.77 28.27
N ALA A 131 22.64 52.06 28.56
CA ALA A 131 22.03 53.15 27.84
C ALA A 131 22.45 53.04 26.35
N GLY A 132 21.57 52.49 25.51
CA GLY A 132 21.84 52.36 24.07
C GLY A 132 21.19 51.19 23.34
N HIS A 133 20.40 50.32 23.98
CA HIS A 133 19.71 49.26 23.24
C HIS A 133 18.65 49.85 22.28
N GLU A 134 18.97 49.84 20.98
CA GLU A 134 17.99 50.03 19.91
C GLU A 134 17.07 48.80 19.88
N TYR A 135 15.83 48.96 20.32
CA TYR A 135 14.82 47.91 20.20
C TYR A 135 14.39 47.76 18.74
N SER A 136 13.98 46.55 18.39
CA SER A 136 13.40 46.21 17.10
C SER A 136 12.10 45.46 17.31
N LEU A 137 11.23 45.39 16.30
CA LEU A 137 9.93 44.72 16.46
C LEU A 137 10.05 43.23 16.78
N ILE A 138 11.18 42.60 16.40
CA ILE A 138 11.42 41.19 16.69
C ILE A 138 11.66 40.92 18.19
N ASP A 139 12.07 41.92 18.98
CA ASP A 139 12.34 41.75 20.41
C ASP A 139 11.05 41.51 21.22
N PHE A 140 9.89 41.87 20.65
CA PHE A 140 8.56 41.64 21.21
C PHE A 140 7.94 40.31 20.75
N VAL A 141 8.69 39.50 19.99
CA VAL A 141 8.22 38.23 19.43
C VAL A 141 8.79 37.06 20.23
N PRO A 142 7.98 36.04 20.60
CA PRO A 142 8.47 34.84 21.29
C PRO A 142 9.27 33.92 20.35
N LEU A 143 10.51 34.31 20.03
CA LEU A 143 11.40 33.60 19.11
C LEU A 143 11.70 32.16 19.55
N ALA A 144 11.77 31.90 20.85
CA ALA A 144 12.01 30.56 21.39
C ALA A 144 10.93 29.56 20.95
N SER A 145 9.66 29.97 20.96
CA SER A 145 8.53 29.14 20.54
C SER A 145 8.54 28.89 19.02
N ILE A 146 8.86 29.91 18.23
CA ILE A 146 8.96 29.79 16.76
C ILE A 146 10.12 28.86 16.38
N THR A 147 11.27 29.00 17.00
CA THR A 147 12.42 28.12 16.77
C THR A 147 12.11 26.68 17.18
N THR A 148 11.36 26.48 18.26
CA THR A 148 10.91 25.14 18.68
C THR A 148 9.97 24.51 17.65
N LEU A 149 8.99 25.26 17.13
CA LEU A 149 8.09 24.80 16.08
C LEU A 149 8.85 24.39 14.82
N LYS A 150 9.79 25.23 14.35
CA LYS A 150 10.64 24.92 13.19
C LYS A 150 11.47 23.67 13.42
N LYS A 151 12.09 23.54 14.60
CA LYS A 151 12.88 22.36 14.97
C LYS A 151 12.02 21.10 14.96
N ASN A 152 10.80 21.17 15.49
CA ASN A 152 9.88 20.03 15.49
C ASN A 152 9.46 19.61 14.08
N ALA A 153 9.21 20.57 13.18
CA ALA A 153 8.93 20.29 11.77
C ALA A 153 10.11 19.59 11.06
N VAL A 154 11.34 20.05 11.31
CA VAL A 154 12.56 19.42 10.75
C VAL A 154 12.79 18.02 11.34
N VAL A 155 12.58 17.84 12.64
CA VAL A 155 12.67 16.53 13.31
C VAL A 155 11.63 15.57 12.74
N TYR A 156 10.39 16.02 12.56
CA TYR A 156 9.33 15.25 11.93
C TYR A 156 9.74 14.81 10.53
N LYS A 157 10.24 15.72 9.68
CA LYS A 157 10.78 15.35 8.35
C LYS A 157 11.86 14.30 8.45
N SER A 158 12.88 14.52 9.28
CA SER A 158 14.01 13.59 9.41
C SER A 158 13.56 12.20 9.84
N ASN A 159 12.62 12.11 10.77
CA ASN A 159 12.08 10.84 11.26
C ASN A 159 11.23 10.15 10.18
N SER A 160 10.34 10.88 9.52
CA SER A 160 9.48 10.32 8.46
C SER A 160 10.30 9.85 7.25
N SER A 161 11.29 10.62 6.77
CA SER A 161 12.16 10.17 5.68
C SER A 161 12.98 8.92 6.08
N LYS A 162 13.44 8.81 7.33
CA LYS A 162 14.10 7.59 7.83
C LYS A 162 13.16 6.39 7.85
N LEU A 163 11.90 6.59 8.26
CA LEU A 163 10.88 5.54 8.27
C LEU A 163 10.50 5.10 6.86
N HIS A 164 10.31 6.03 5.91
CA HIS A 164 10.10 5.69 4.49
C HIS A 164 11.27 4.87 3.93
N LYS A 165 12.52 5.29 4.21
CA LYS A 165 13.70 4.53 3.80
C LYS A 165 13.75 3.13 4.44
N SER A 166 13.38 3.01 5.70
CA SER A 166 13.30 1.72 6.40
C SER A 166 12.22 0.81 5.81
N LEU A 167 11.03 1.37 5.53
CA LEU A 167 9.91 0.68 4.90
C LEU A 167 10.30 0.18 3.51
N ARG A 168 10.93 1.02 2.69
CA ARG A 168 11.42 0.67 1.36
C ARG A 168 12.52 -0.40 1.39
N THR A 169 13.45 -0.30 2.33
CA THR A 169 14.50 -1.31 2.50
C THR A 169 13.90 -2.65 2.94
N SER A 170 12.91 -2.61 3.84
CA SER A 170 12.22 -3.82 4.31
C SER A 170 11.33 -4.43 3.22
N LEU A 171 10.64 -3.62 2.42
CA LEU A 171 9.88 -4.04 1.24
C LEU A 171 10.78 -4.82 0.29
N LYS A 172 11.97 -4.27 0.00
CA LYS A 172 12.94 -4.93 -0.87
C LYS A 172 13.41 -6.25 -0.26
N ASN A 173 13.92 -6.22 0.97
CA ASN A 173 14.56 -7.39 1.60
C ASN A 173 13.58 -8.51 1.94
N LEU A 174 12.33 -8.18 2.32
CA LEU A 174 11.33 -9.16 2.73
C LEU A 174 10.48 -9.64 1.55
N LEU A 175 10.16 -8.76 0.59
CA LEU A 175 9.22 -9.09 -0.48
C LEU A 175 9.89 -9.20 -1.84
N THR A 176 10.50 -8.12 -2.35
CA THR A 176 11.02 -8.09 -3.72
C THR A 176 12.16 -9.07 -3.94
N ASP A 177 13.21 -9.02 -3.11
CA ASP A 177 14.38 -9.88 -3.29
C ASP A 177 14.01 -11.37 -3.11
N PRO A 178 13.29 -11.82 -2.06
CA PRO A 178 12.90 -13.23 -1.94
C PRO A 178 11.94 -13.69 -3.05
N TYR A 179 11.12 -12.80 -3.59
CA TYR A 179 10.25 -13.12 -4.71
C TYR A 179 11.05 -13.31 -6.00
N ASP A 180 11.90 -12.34 -6.37
CA ASP A 180 12.66 -12.40 -7.62
C ASP A 180 13.74 -13.50 -7.57
N ASP A 181 14.47 -13.60 -6.45
CA ASP A 181 15.63 -14.50 -6.36
C ASP A 181 15.28 -15.94 -6.03
N ILE A 182 14.19 -16.20 -5.33
CA ILE A 182 13.85 -17.55 -4.84
C ILE A 182 12.56 -18.04 -5.50
N ILE A 183 11.45 -17.32 -5.34
CA ILE A 183 10.15 -17.73 -5.92
C ILE A 183 10.24 -17.78 -7.44
N GLY A 184 10.77 -16.74 -8.08
CA GLY A 184 10.91 -16.67 -9.53
C GLY A 184 11.76 -17.82 -10.09
N LYS A 185 12.89 -18.14 -9.42
CA LYS A 185 13.76 -19.26 -9.82
C LYS A 185 13.09 -20.62 -9.63
N LYS A 186 12.45 -20.86 -8.47
CA LYS A 186 11.71 -22.10 -8.19
C LYS A 186 10.52 -22.28 -9.15
N TYR A 187 9.77 -21.20 -9.42
CA TYR A 187 8.67 -21.19 -10.37
C TYR A 187 9.13 -21.57 -11.79
N ASN A 188 10.21 -20.96 -12.27
CA ASN A 188 10.77 -21.31 -13.58
C ASN A 188 11.25 -22.77 -13.64
N LYS A 189 11.84 -23.30 -12.55
CA LYS A 189 12.21 -24.72 -12.45
C LYS A 189 10.99 -25.64 -12.53
N VAL A 190 9.89 -25.30 -11.85
CA VAL A 190 8.62 -26.06 -11.94
C VAL A 190 8.07 -26.05 -13.36
N LEU A 191 8.10 -24.90 -14.04
CA LEU A 191 7.66 -24.82 -15.44
C LEU A 191 8.55 -25.64 -16.39
N GLN A 192 9.88 -25.61 -16.18
CA GLN A 192 10.81 -26.41 -16.97
C GLN A 192 10.55 -27.91 -16.82
N THR A 193 10.44 -28.40 -15.58
CA THR A 193 10.13 -29.82 -15.30
C THR A 193 8.74 -30.22 -15.80
N TYR A 194 7.75 -29.32 -15.76
CA TYR A 194 6.44 -29.57 -16.37
C TYR A 194 6.51 -29.65 -17.91
N ASN A 195 7.33 -28.82 -18.55
CA ASN A 195 7.49 -28.85 -20.01
C ASN A 195 8.03 -30.20 -20.51
N GLU A 196 8.78 -30.94 -19.69
CA GLU A 196 9.23 -32.31 -19.99
C GLU A 196 8.09 -33.34 -20.02
N ILE A 197 6.93 -33.01 -19.41
CA ILE A 197 5.71 -33.84 -19.35
C ILE A 197 4.75 -33.50 -20.52
N ILE A 198 4.92 -32.37 -21.20
CA ILE A 198 4.06 -31.95 -22.32
C ILE A 198 4.04 -32.97 -23.47
N PRO A 199 5.18 -33.54 -23.92
CA PRO A 199 5.16 -34.58 -24.96
C PRO A 199 4.29 -35.77 -24.57
N LEU A 200 4.36 -36.20 -23.31
CA LEU A 200 3.53 -37.29 -22.76
C LEU A 200 2.03 -36.93 -22.77
N GLN A 201 1.67 -35.68 -22.47
CA GLN A 201 0.28 -35.22 -22.57
C GLN A 201 -0.27 -35.27 -24.00
N LEU A 202 0.54 -34.85 -24.97
CA LEU A 202 0.18 -34.92 -26.38
C LEU A 202 0.02 -36.38 -26.80
N ASP A 203 0.93 -37.23 -26.36
CA ASP A 203 0.90 -38.65 -26.65
C ASP A 203 -0.36 -39.34 -26.12
N LEU A 204 -0.77 -39.03 -24.89
CA LEU A 204 -2.00 -39.55 -24.29
C LEU A 204 -3.28 -39.03 -24.98
N LYS A 205 -3.31 -37.75 -25.37
CA LYS A 205 -4.45 -37.18 -26.10
C LYS A 205 -4.63 -37.84 -27.47
N VAL A 206 -3.54 -38.10 -28.18
CA VAL A 206 -3.57 -38.81 -29.47
C VAL A 206 -4.04 -40.25 -29.30
N SER A 207 -3.63 -40.93 -28.23
CA SER A 207 -4.11 -42.28 -27.87
C SER A 207 -5.61 -42.35 -27.59
N GLN A 208 -6.19 -41.35 -26.93
CA GLN A 208 -7.62 -41.34 -26.59
C GLN A 208 -8.53 -40.90 -27.74
N SER A 209 -8.01 -40.15 -28.71
CA SER A 209 -8.82 -39.51 -29.77
C SER A 209 -9.08 -40.39 -31.01
N GLY A 210 -8.45 -41.57 -31.10
CA GLY A 210 -8.63 -42.49 -32.24
C GLY A 210 -8.22 -41.96 -33.61
N ALA A 211 -7.56 -40.80 -33.68
CA ALA A 211 -7.25 -40.10 -34.93
C ALA A 211 -6.10 -40.80 -35.71
N PRO A 212 -6.16 -40.84 -37.07
CA PRO A 212 -5.24 -41.62 -37.91
C PRO A 212 -3.93 -40.87 -38.18
N TYR A 213 -3.31 -40.28 -37.16
CA TYR A 213 -2.00 -39.66 -37.31
C TYR A 213 -0.89 -40.68 -37.09
N LYS A 214 0.01 -40.77 -38.09
CA LYS A 214 1.22 -41.60 -38.15
C LYS A 214 2.31 -41.14 -37.17
N THR A 215 1.98 -40.83 -35.92
CA THR A 215 2.99 -40.78 -34.87
C THR A 215 3.04 -42.15 -34.23
N SER A 216 4.18 -42.84 -34.37
CA SER A 216 4.46 -44.14 -33.77
C SER A 216 4.53 -44.01 -32.25
N ASN A 217 3.38 -43.78 -31.63
CA ASN A 217 3.27 -43.53 -30.22
C ASN A 217 3.43 -44.87 -29.51
N PHE A 218 4.51 -45.02 -28.74
CA PHE A 218 4.88 -46.26 -28.06
C PHE A 218 3.70 -46.85 -27.27
N LEU A 219 2.90 -45.99 -26.62
CA LEU A 219 1.65 -46.32 -25.93
C LEU A 219 0.63 -47.00 -26.85
N ASN A 220 0.30 -46.39 -27.99
CA ASN A 220 -0.66 -46.95 -28.94
C ASN A 220 -0.16 -48.25 -29.58
N VAL A 221 1.14 -48.35 -29.82
CA VAL A 221 1.76 -49.56 -30.36
C VAL A 221 1.58 -50.72 -29.37
N ILE A 222 1.95 -50.54 -28.10
CA ILE A 222 1.80 -51.60 -27.10
C ILE A 222 0.33 -51.96 -26.87
N ILE A 223 -0.58 -50.98 -26.79
CA ILE A 223 -2.01 -51.26 -26.57
C ILE A 223 -2.61 -52.04 -27.75
N LYS A 224 -2.28 -51.67 -29.00
CA LYS A 224 -2.75 -52.40 -30.19
C LYS A 224 -2.13 -53.79 -30.30
N GLU A 225 -0.82 -53.92 -30.04
CA GLU A 225 -0.13 -55.21 -29.99
C GLU A 225 -0.82 -56.11 -28.94
N ASN A 226 -1.06 -55.60 -27.73
CA ASN A 226 -1.70 -56.35 -26.65
C ASN A 226 -3.14 -56.75 -26.98
N SER A 227 -3.92 -55.90 -27.64
CA SER A 227 -5.28 -56.25 -28.09
C SER A 227 -5.29 -57.32 -29.18
N SER A 228 -4.30 -57.30 -30.11
CA SER A 228 -4.13 -58.35 -31.12
C SER A 228 -3.78 -59.69 -30.47
N LEU A 229 -2.82 -59.66 -29.54
CA LEU A 229 -2.37 -60.85 -28.81
C LEU A 229 -3.49 -61.42 -27.91
N GLU A 230 -4.34 -60.57 -27.33
CA GLU A 230 -5.55 -61.00 -26.62
C GLU A 230 -6.52 -61.75 -27.54
N SER A 231 -6.77 -61.23 -28.74
CA SER A 231 -7.61 -61.90 -29.73
C SER A 231 -7.01 -63.24 -30.20
N GLU A 232 -5.69 -63.32 -30.34
CA GLU A 232 -4.97 -64.56 -30.68
C GLU A 232 -5.08 -65.59 -29.55
N LEU A 233 -4.90 -65.19 -28.29
CA LEU A 233 -5.09 -66.07 -27.14
C LEU A 233 -6.51 -66.64 -27.05
N VAL A 234 -7.52 -65.79 -27.26
CA VAL A 234 -8.93 -66.21 -27.24
C VAL A 234 -9.18 -67.21 -28.36
N SER A 235 -8.71 -66.93 -29.58
CA SER A 235 -8.85 -67.84 -30.74
C SER A 235 -8.20 -69.21 -30.49
N ILE A 236 -6.97 -69.24 -29.94
CA ILE A 236 -6.28 -70.50 -29.60
C ILE A 236 -7.05 -71.26 -28.50
N LEU A 237 -7.55 -70.55 -27.48
CA LEU A 237 -8.30 -71.18 -26.40
C LEU A 237 -9.66 -71.74 -26.88
N GLU A 238 -10.36 -71.02 -27.77
CA GLU A 238 -11.58 -71.48 -28.43
C GLU A 238 -11.33 -72.72 -29.29
N MET A 239 -10.23 -72.73 -30.05
CA MET A 239 -9.80 -73.88 -30.85
C MET A 239 -9.55 -75.12 -29.98
N LEU A 240 -8.79 -74.97 -28.88
CA LEU A 240 -8.50 -76.06 -27.95
C LEU A 240 -9.76 -76.56 -27.21
N THR A 241 -10.67 -75.64 -26.88
CA THR A 241 -11.97 -75.97 -26.25
C THR A 241 -12.84 -76.76 -27.23
N ASN A 242 -12.95 -76.31 -28.48
CA ASN A 242 -13.69 -76.99 -29.53
C ASN A 242 -13.12 -78.39 -29.84
N HIS A 243 -11.78 -78.52 -29.90
CA HIS A 243 -11.15 -79.83 -30.10
C HIS A 243 -11.44 -80.80 -28.95
N TYR A 244 -11.38 -80.33 -27.70
CA TYR A 244 -11.75 -81.12 -26.53
C TYR A 244 -13.23 -81.54 -26.55
N ASP A 245 -14.14 -80.62 -26.86
CA ASP A 245 -15.58 -80.90 -26.95
C ASP A 245 -15.89 -81.95 -28.03
N GLN A 246 -15.20 -81.88 -29.18
CA GLN A 246 -15.30 -82.89 -30.24
C GLN A 246 -14.72 -84.25 -29.81
N CYS A 247 -13.63 -84.28 -29.04
CA CYS A 247 -13.08 -85.52 -28.48
C CYS A 247 -14.06 -86.17 -27.48
N VAL A 248 -14.71 -85.37 -26.63
CA VAL A 248 -15.71 -85.83 -25.65
C VAL A 248 -16.97 -86.34 -26.35
N HIS A 249 -17.47 -85.60 -27.34
CA HIS A 249 -18.60 -86.07 -28.16
C HIS A 249 -18.24 -87.34 -28.94
N GLY A 250 -17.02 -87.44 -29.49
CA GLY A 250 -16.52 -88.66 -30.15
C GLY A 250 -16.49 -89.86 -29.21
N LYS A 251 -16.05 -89.66 -27.96
CA LYS A 251 -16.05 -90.68 -26.90
C LYS A 251 -17.48 -91.14 -26.54
N LEU A 252 -18.45 -90.22 -26.50
CA LEU A 252 -19.86 -90.52 -26.21
C LEU A 252 -20.54 -91.27 -27.36
N LEU A 253 -20.29 -90.90 -28.62
CA LEU A 253 -20.82 -91.58 -29.80
C LEU A 253 -20.30 -93.02 -29.93
N PHE A 254 -19.00 -93.23 -29.66
CA PHE A 254 -18.40 -94.58 -29.63
C PHE A 254 -18.89 -95.44 -28.45
N ALA A 255 -19.38 -94.83 -27.37
CA ALA A 255 -19.92 -95.56 -26.21
C ALA A 255 -21.38 -96.00 -26.40
N ASN A 256 -22.17 -95.24 -27.17
CA ASN A 256 -23.62 -95.44 -27.32
C ASN A 256 -24.04 -96.23 -28.58
N ASN A 257 -23.10 -96.69 -29.42
CA ASN A 257 -23.39 -97.47 -30.64
C ASN A 257 -24.50 -96.89 -31.54
N SER A 258 -24.60 -95.56 -31.63
CA SER A 258 -25.62 -94.88 -32.44
C SER A 258 -25.03 -94.42 -33.77
N PRO A 259 -25.49 -94.93 -34.93
CA PRO A 259 -24.95 -94.52 -36.22
C PRO A 259 -25.83 -93.41 -36.83
N SER A 260 -25.67 -92.16 -36.38
CA SER A 260 -25.89 -91.01 -37.27
C SER A 260 -24.57 -90.71 -37.96
N LYS A 261 -24.56 -90.78 -39.29
CA LYS A 261 -23.35 -90.63 -40.13
C LYS A 261 -22.82 -89.19 -40.23
N ASP A 262 -23.46 -88.23 -39.55
CA ASP A 262 -23.22 -86.80 -39.80
C ASP A 262 -22.48 -86.04 -38.68
N ASP A 263 -22.23 -86.60 -37.50
CA ASP A 263 -21.88 -85.71 -36.38
C ASP A 263 -20.38 -85.52 -36.10
N ILE A 264 -19.45 -86.42 -36.45
CA ILE A 264 -18.01 -86.24 -36.13
C ILE A 264 -17.07 -86.94 -37.13
N ASN A 265 -16.11 -86.19 -37.70
CA ASN A 265 -15.06 -86.72 -38.55
C ASN A 265 -13.82 -87.16 -37.74
N PHE A 266 -13.69 -88.46 -37.48
CA PHE A 266 -12.60 -89.03 -36.68
C PHE A 266 -11.21 -88.91 -37.33
N GLU A 267 -11.10 -88.69 -38.65
CA GLU A 267 -9.81 -88.40 -39.30
C GLU A 267 -9.32 -86.98 -38.98
N VAL A 268 -10.23 -86.02 -38.83
CA VAL A 268 -9.91 -84.64 -38.41
C VAL A 268 -9.44 -84.61 -36.97
N LEU A 269 -10.15 -85.29 -36.05
CA LEU A 269 -9.74 -85.46 -34.65
C LEU A 269 -8.34 -86.06 -34.49
N GLN A 270 -8.00 -87.05 -35.32
CA GLN A 270 -6.67 -87.68 -35.29
C GLN A 270 -5.56 -86.73 -35.75
N ASN A 271 -5.85 -85.85 -36.72
CA ASN A 271 -4.87 -84.88 -37.21
C ASN A 271 -4.71 -83.72 -36.22
N ASP A 272 -5.82 -83.17 -35.71
CA ASP A 272 -5.80 -82.13 -34.66
C ASP A 272 -5.04 -82.60 -33.42
N ALA A 273 -5.23 -83.86 -33.00
CA ALA A 273 -4.52 -84.44 -31.86
C ALA A 273 -2.99 -84.51 -32.06
N LYS A 274 -2.52 -84.60 -33.31
CA LYS A 274 -1.09 -84.53 -33.65
C LYS A 274 -0.57 -83.10 -33.71
N GLU A 275 -1.43 -82.14 -34.01
CA GLU A 275 -1.10 -80.71 -34.11
C GLU A 275 -1.14 -79.99 -32.74
N LEU A 276 -1.84 -80.53 -31.74
CA LEU A 276 -1.91 -80.02 -30.36
C LEU A 276 -0.56 -79.51 -29.78
N PRO A 277 0.58 -80.22 -29.92
CA PRO A 277 1.85 -79.75 -29.39
C PRO A 277 2.38 -78.49 -30.10
N GLU A 278 2.10 -78.32 -31.39
CA GLU A 278 2.49 -77.11 -32.15
C GLU A 278 1.60 -75.93 -31.79
N VAL A 279 0.28 -76.16 -31.62
CA VAL A 279 -0.67 -75.14 -31.11
C VAL A 279 -0.26 -74.65 -29.72
N LEU A 280 0.18 -75.56 -28.84
CA LEU A 280 0.73 -75.17 -27.52
C LEU A 280 2.01 -74.33 -27.64
N LYS A 281 2.91 -74.65 -28.57
CA LYS A 281 4.12 -73.82 -28.80
C LYS A 281 3.76 -72.42 -29.27
N GLU A 282 2.76 -72.31 -30.14
CA GLU A 282 2.23 -71.03 -30.59
C GLU A 282 1.65 -70.23 -29.41
N LEU A 283 0.85 -70.88 -28.55
CA LEU A 283 0.33 -70.27 -27.33
C LEU A 283 1.46 -69.75 -26.42
N TYR A 284 2.50 -70.54 -26.18
CA TYR A 284 3.66 -70.11 -25.39
C TYR A 284 4.43 -68.97 -26.06
N SER A 285 4.48 -68.92 -27.40
CA SER A 285 5.07 -67.81 -28.15
C SER A 285 4.29 -66.52 -27.93
N VAL A 286 2.96 -66.55 -28.09
CA VAL A 286 2.07 -65.41 -27.83
C VAL A 286 2.22 -64.94 -26.38
N TYR A 287 2.19 -65.86 -25.41
CA TYR A 287 2.40 -65.55 -23.99
C TYR A 287 3.75 -64.88 -23.72
N LYS A 288 4.82 -65.33 -24.37
CA LYS A 288 6.15 -64.73 -24.23
C LYS A 288 6.20 -63.30 -24.79
N ILE A 289 5.50 -63.03 -25.89
CA ILE A 289 5.38 -61.67 -26.45
C ILE A 289 4.64 -60.76 -25.47
N ILE A 290 3.56 -61.24 -24.85
CA ILE A 290 2.80 -60.48 -23.85
C ILE A 290 3.67 -60.08 -22.66
N ILE A 291 4.43 -61.03 -22.07
CA ILE A 291 5.36 -60.72 -20.96
C ILE A 291 6.42 -59.70 -21.40
N ASN A 292 6.95 -59.84 -22.62
CA ASN A 292 7.94 -58.89 -23.13
C ASN A 292 7.33 -57.49 -23.32
N ASN A 293 6.07 -57.40 -23.75
CA ASN A 293 5.35 -56.14 -23.85
C ASN A 293 5.08 -55.50 -22.49
N GLU A 294 4.73 -56.29 -21.47
CA GLU A 294 4.63 -55.82 -20.08
C GLU A 294 5.97 -55.22 -19.61
N ALA A 295 7.09 -55.93 -19.83
CA ALA A 295 8.42 -55.46 -19.44
C ALA A 295 8.83 -54.17 -20.18
N ARG A 296 8.52 -54.07 -21.49
CA ARG A 296 8.73 -52.86 -22.29
C ARG A 296 7.91 -51.68 -21.76
N ALA A 297 6.63 -51.90 -21.48
CA ALA A 297 5.73 -50.89 -20.93
C ALA A 297 6.22 -50.42 -19.54
N HIS A 298 6.62 -51.34 -18.67
CA HIS A 298 7.14 -51.02 -17.36
C HIS A 298 8.38 -50.13 -17.42
N LYS A 299 9.36 -50.47 -18.28
CA LYS A 299 10.59 -49.68 -18.44
C LYS A 299 10.31 -48.26 -18.95
N TYR A 300 9.35 -48.11 -19.86
CA TYR A 300 8.92 -46.79 -20.33
C TYR A 300 8.24 -45.99 -19.22
N LEU A 301 7.30 -46.61 -18.51
CA LEU A 301 6.58 -46.00 -17.39
C LEU A 301 7.51 -45.56 -16.27
N GLU A 302 8.57 -46.32 -15.96
CA GLU A 302 9.56 -45.94 -14.96
C GLU A 302 10.27 -44.62 -15.33
N GLY A 303 10.60 -44.42 -16.61
CA GLY A 303 11.18 -43.17 -17.09
C GLY A 303 10.22 -41.98 -16.96
N GLU A 304 8.95 -42.17 -17.32
CA GLU A 304 7.94 -41.11 -17.23
C GLU A 304 7.52 -40.80 -15.78
N TYR A 305 7.43 -41.83 -14.92
CA TYR A 305 7.13 -41.62 -13.50
C TYR A 305 8.23 -40.85 -12.79
N ARG A 306 9.51 -41.08 -13.11
CA ARG A 306 10.62 -40.27 -12.55
C ARG A 306 10.49 -38.78 -12.90
N LYS A 307 10.06 -38.44 -14.12
CA LYS A 307 9.82 -37.04 -14.52
C LYS A 307 8.64 -36.45 -13.75
N ILE A 308 7.55 -37.22 -13.62
CA ILE A 308 6.37 -36.82 -12.85
C ILE A 308 6.74 -36.59 -11.38
N ASP A 309 7.49 -37.49 -10.76
CA ASP A 309 7.88 -37.38 -9.36
C ASP A 309 8.81 -36.18 -9.13
N SER A 310 9.78 -35.93 -10.03
CA SER A 310 10.64 -34.73 -10.01
C SER A 310 9.85 -33.42 -10.11
N PHE A 311 8.82 -33.39 -10.97
CA PHE A 311 7.90 -32.27 -11.05
C PHE A 311 7.11 -32.09 -9.74
N VAL A 312 6.54 -33.17 -9.19
CA VAL A 312 5.76 -33.11 -7.94
C VAL A 312 6.61 -32.63 -6.77
N GLU A 313 7.86 -33.09 -6.64
CA GLU A 313 8.80 -32.60 -5.63
C GLU A 313 9.06 -31.10 -5.79
N SER A 314 9.37 -30.65 -7.02
CA SER A 314 9.63 -29.23 -7.29
C SER A 314 8.39 -28.36 -7.03
N ALA A 315 7.20 -28.87 -7.36
CA ALA A 315 5.92 -28.21 -7.12
C ALA A 315 5.64 -28.06 -5.62
N ASN A 316 5.84 -29.13 -4.84
CA ASN A 316 5.63 -29.10 -3.39
C ASN A 316 6.62 -28.15 -2.69
N ASP A 317 7.89 -28.17 -3.08
CA ASP A 317 8.93 -27.25 -2.56
C ASP A 317 8.57 -25.77 -2.83
N LEU A 318 8.01 -25.46 -3.99
CA LEU A 318 7.52 -24.10 -4.29
C LEU A 318 6.26 -23.75 -3.48
N LEU A 319 5.32 -24.68 -3.33
CA LEU A 319 4.10 -24.45 -2.55
C LEU A 319 4.40 -24.22 -1.07
N GLU A 320 5.31 -25.00 -0.48
CA GLU A 320 5.78 -24.80 0.90
C GLU A 320 6.44 -23.42 1.04
N TYR A 321 7.25 -23.01 0.07
CA TYR A 321 7.83 -21.68 0.07
C TYR A 321 6.78 -20.57 -0.05
N PHE A 322 5.72 -20.74 -0.84
CA PHE A 322 4.62 -19.78 -0.90
C PHE A 322 3.91 -19.62 0.45
N VAL A 323 3.71 -20.73 1.18
CA VAL A 323 3.12 -20.70 2.52
C VAL A 323 4.03 -19.91 3.46
N GLY A 324 5.31 -20.27 3.55
CA GLY A 324 6.28 -19.57 4.40
C GLY A 324 6.42 -18.08 4.06
N PHE A 325 6.44 -17.75 2.77
CA PHE A 325 6.50 -16.35 2.31
C PHE A 325 5.26 -15.54 2.73
N LYS A 326 4.07 -16.13 2.66
CA LYS A 326 2.83 -15.44 3.08
C LYS A 326 2.77 -15.30 4.60
N GLU A 327 3.07 -16.37 5.33
CA GLU A 327 2.96 -16.39 6.79
C GLU A 327 4.01 -15.50 7.45
N ASP A 328 5.25 -15.49 6.96
CA ASP A 328 6.35 -14.76 7.58
C ASP A 328 6.63 -13.44 6.87
N ASN A 329 7.15 -13.47 5.64
CA ASN A 329 7.64 -12.28 4.95
C ASN A 329 6.54 -11.23 4.72
N LEU A 330 5.41 -11.65 4.14
CA LEU A 330 4.29 -10.76 3.83
C LEU A 330 3.66 -10.20 5.11
N THR A 331 3.38 -11.06 6.08
CA THR A 331 2.81 -10.64 7.37
C THR A 331 3.71 -9.66 8.11
N ARG A 332 5.02 -9.94 8.20
CA ARG A 332 5.98 -9.02 8.83
C ARG A 332 6.00 -7.66 8.16
N PHE A 333 6.01 -7.62 6.82
CA PHE A 333 5.97 -6.37 6.08
C PHE A 333 4.66 -5.61 6.30
N MET A 334 3.52 -6.30 6.31
CA MET A 334 2.21 -5.70 6.55
C MET A 334 2.11 -5.09 7.95
N ILE A 335 2.58 -5.79 8.98
CA ILE A 335 2.63 -5.27 10.36
C ILE A 335 3.52 -4.04 10.44
N LEU A 336 4.70 -4.08 9.82
CA LEU A 336 5.61 -2.93 9.75
C LEU A 336 4.95 -1.74 9.05
N SER A 337 4.26 -1.97 7.93
CA SER A 337 3.56 -0.95 7.16
C SER A 337 2.47 -0.26 8.00
N ILE A 338 1.63 -1.02 8.69
CA ILE A 338 0.60 -0.49 9.59
C ILE A 338 1.22 0.30 10.74
N SER A 339 2.29 -0.23 11.34
CA SER A 339 3.00 0.44 12.45
C SER A 339 3.62 1.76 11.99
N CYS A 340 4.15 1.81 10.77
CA CYS A 340 4.66 3.04 10.17
C CYS A 340 3.54 4.06 9.94
N ASP A 341 2.37 3.65 9.43
CA ASP A 341 1.21 4.54 9.23
C ASP A 341 0.75 5.19 10.57
N GLU A 342 0.74 4.42 11.66
CA GLU A 342 0.46 4.95 13.00
C GLU A 342 1.52 5.95 13.50
N ILE A 343 2.79 5.76 13.13
CA ILE A 343 3.85 6.69 13.53
C ILE A 343 3.84 7.94 12.65
N PHE A 344 3.56 7.80 11.36
CA PHE A 344 3.42 8.92 10.44
C PHE A 344 2.30 9.87 10.85
N SER A 345 1.23 9.38 11.51
CA SER A 345 0.16 10.23 12.02
C SER A 345 0.49 10.97 13.32
N LYS A 346 1.58 10.62 14.02
CA LYS A 346 1.97 11.26 15.28
C LYS A 346 2.84 12.48 15.04
N CYS A 347 2.42 13.65 15.55
CA CYS A 347 3.24 14.86 15.53
C CYS A 347 3.03 15.72 16.79
N SER A 348 3.76 16.85 16.86
CA SER A 348 3.73 17.74 18.03
C SER A 348 2.53 18.71 18.07
N ILE A 349 1.67 18.64 17.05
CA ILE A 349 0.47 19.47 16.88
C ILE A 349 -0.73 18.53 16.85
N ASP A 350 -1.85 18.93 17.45
CA ASP A 350 -3.10 18.18 17.31
C ASP A 350 -3.59 18.25 15.86
N VAL A 351 -3.60 17.09 15.20
CA VAL A 351 -3.99 16.97 13.79
C VAL A 351 -5.43 16.44 13.70
N PRO A 352 -6.35 17.14 13.02
CA PRO A 352 -7.67 16.58 12.71
C PRO A 352 -7.54 15.29 11.88
N PRO A 353 -8.47 14.34 12.01
CA PRO A 353 -8.38 13.03 11.34
C PRO A 353 -8.29 13.11 9.80
N ASP A 354 -8.75 14.20 9.20
CA ASP A 354 -8.79 14.39 7.75
C ASP A 354 -7.53 15.08 7.19
N ARG A 355 -6.53 15.36 8.03
CA ARG A 355 -5.34 16.15 7.64
C ARG A 355 -4.04 15.41 7.92
N THR A 356 -3.03 15.72 7.11
CA THR A 356 -1.67 15.24 7.32
C THR A 356 -0.97 16.12 8.37
N PRO A 357 0.02 15.59 9.09
CA PRO A 357 0.87 16.43 9.95
C PRO A 357 1.60 17.54 9.21
N ILE A 358 1.99 17.33 7.95
CA ILE A 358 2.61 18.38 7.12
C ILE A 358 1.64 19.54 6.90
N SER A 359 0.38 19.24 6.56
CA SER A 359 -0.67 20.25 6.44
C SER A 359 -0.88 21.00 7.76
N ALA A 360 -0.88 20.31 8.90
CA ALA A 360 -1.01 20.95 10.21
C ALA A 360 0.14 21.90 10.55
N TYR A 361 1.40 21.49 10.30
CA TYR A 361 2.56 22.37 10.44
C TYR A 361 2.48 23.56 9.49
N THR A 362 2.05 23.33 8.25
CA THR A 362 1.92 24.37 7.22
C THR A 362 0.90 25.43 7.64
N ASP A 363 -0.27 25.01 8.12
CA ASP A 363 -1.31 25.92 8.60
C ASP A 363 -0.85 26.72 9.82
N ALA A 364 -0.18 26.07 10.79
CA ALA A 364 0.36 26.76 11.95
C ALA A 364 1.38 27.84 11.56
N VAL A 365 2.29 27.51 10.63
CA VAL A 365 3.29 28.45 10.11
C VAL A 365 2.61 29.58 9.32
N ASN A 366 1.62 29.29 8.49
CA ASN A 366 0.88 30.29 7.72
C ASN A 366 0.10 31.26 8.62
N HIS A 367 -0.55 30.77 9.68
CA HIS A 367 -1.21 31.63 10.65
C HIS A 367 -0.22 32.54 11.38
N LEU A 368 0.96 32.04 11.76
CA LEU A 368 2.03 32.86 12.34
C LEU A 368 2.53 33.91 11.35
N SER A 369 2.77 33.52 10.10
CA SER A 369 3.17 34.45 9.03
C SER A 369 2.13 35.56 8.86
N TYR A 370 0.83 35.21 8.81
CA TYR A 370 -0.24 36.19 8.73
C TYR A 370 -0.23 37.12 9.95
N HIS A 371 -0.20 36.57 11.17
CA HIS A 371 -0.19 37.35 12.41
C HIS A 371 0.96 38.36 12.45
N TYR A 372 2.19 37.92 12.14
CA TYR A 372 3.35 38.82 12.17
C TYR A 372 3.39 39.82 11.01
N THR A 373 2.77 39.48 9.88
CA THR A 373 2.54 40.46 8.80
C THR A 373 1.57 41.54 9.27
N GLN A 374 0.47 41.16 9.91
CA GLN A 374 -0.50 42.12 10.46
C GLN A 374 0.12 42.96 11.58
N PHE A 375 0.93 42.35 12.46
CA PHE A 375 1.64 43.07 13.50
C PHE A 375 2.56 44.16 12.92
N LEU A 376 3.36 43.80 11.91
CA LEU A 376 4.23 44.76 11.21
C LEU A 376 3.42 45.89 10.55
N ASP A 377 2.32 45.55 9.88
CA ASP A 377 1.46 46.51 9.19
C ASP A 377 0.78 47.47 10.17
N VAL A 378 0.15 46.94 11.23
CA VAL A 378 -0.52 47.73 12.27
C VAL A 378 0.47 48.66 12.96
N PHE A 379 1.68 48.19 13.26
CA PHE A 379 2.72 49.05 13.83
C PHE A 379 3.04 50.24 12.91
N LYS A 380 3.30 49.98 11.63
CA LYS A 380 3.72 51.00 10.65
C LYS A 380 2.60 51.97 10.27
N THR A 381 1.35 51.52 10.23
CA THR A 381 0.25 52.28 9.61
C THR A 381 -0.77 52.84 10.59
N LYS A 382 -0.97 52.20 11.75
CA LYS A 382 -2.07 52.54 12.67
C LYS A 382 -1.59 52.91 14.07
N TYR A 383 -0.70 52.11 14.66
CA TYR A 383 -0.26 52.30 16.04
C TYR A 383 0.45 53.64 16.24
N LEU A 384 1.46 53.94 15.41
CA LEU A 384 2.23 55.18 15.54
C LEU A 384 1.37 56.43 15.31
N SER A 385 0.41 56.37 14.38
CA SER A 385 -0.51 57.49 14.14
C SER A 385 -1.50 57.69 15.28
N GLU A 386 -2.01 56.61 15.86
CA GLU A 386 -2.92 56.67 17.01
C GLU A 386 -2.20 57.22 18.23
N LEU A 387 -0.97 56.75 18.49
CA LEU A 387 -0.15 57.25 19.58
C LEU A 387 0.19 58.74 19.39
N PHE A 388 0.50 59.18 18.17
CA PHE A 388 0.70 60.59 17.87
C PHE A 388 -0.58 61.41 18.10
N HIS A 389 -1.74 60.84 17.77
CA HIS A 389 -3.02 61.48 18.03
C HIS A 389 -3.26 61.66 19.53
N GLU A 390 -3.11 60.59 20.31
CA GLU A 390 -3.27 60.59 21.77
C GLU A 390 -2.30 61.54 22.48
N GLN A 391 -1.01 61.47 22.16
CA GLN A 391 0.03 62.21 22.89
C GLN A 391 0.14 63.68 22.51
N TYR A 392 -0.14 64.04 21.25
CA TYR A 392 0.14 65.37 20.73
C TYR A 392 -1.08 66.05 20.12
N THR A 393 -1.84 65.37 19.27
CA THR A 393 -2.93 66.03 18.53
C THR A 393 -4.10 66.36 19.45
N TYR A 394 -4.58 65.38 20.22
CA TYR A 394 -5.72 65.55 21.10
C TYR A 394 -5.46 66.58 22.22
N PRO A 395 -4.33 66.52 22.96
CA PRO A 395 -4.02 67.53 23.98
C PRO A 395 -3.97 68.95 23.41
N LYS A 396 -3.33 69.13 22.24
CA LYS A 396 -3.25 70.44 21.58
C LYS A 396 -4.63 71.01 21.26
N VAL A 397 -5.50 70.19 20.67
CA VAL A 397 -6.88 70.58 20.34
C VAL A 397 -7.68 70.88 21.61
N PHE A 398 -7.54 70.05 22.65
CA PHE A 398 -8.25 70.21 23.91
C PHE A 398 -7.90 71.53 24.61
N PHE A 399 -6.61 71.80 24.78
CA PHE A 399 -6.13 73.04 25.41
C PHE A 399 -6.37 74.28 24.56
N SER A 400 -6.34 74.21 23.21
CA SER A 400 -6.70 75.36 22.37
C SER A 400 -8.15 75.78 22.62
N LYS A 401 -9.07 74.81 22.64
CA LYS A 401 -10.49 75.06 22.96
C LYS A 401 -10.67 75.58 24.38
N LEU A 402 -9.90 75.04 25.34
CA LEU A 402 -9.92 75.51 26.72
C LEU A 402 -9.41 76.96 26.82
N TYR A 403 -8.35 77.30 26.10
CA TYR A 403 -7.78 78.64 26.07
C TYR A 403 -8.75 79.65 25.45
N GLU A 404 -9.34 79.32 24.30
CA GLU A 404 -10.39 80.14 23.65
C GLU A 404 -11.55 80.40 24.62
N PHE A 405 -12.06 79.35 25.27
CA PHE A 405 -13.17 79.49 26.21
C PHE A 405 -12.83 80.36 27.44
N LEU A 406 -11.63 80.20 28.02
CA LEU A 406 -11.23 80.96 29.22
C LEU A 406 -10.88 82.42 28.90
N ASN A 407 -10.08 82.64 27.86
CA ASN A 407 -9.47 83.94 27.59
C ASN A 407 -10.21 84.78 26.56
N GLU A 408 -11.00 84.17 25.69
CA GLU A 408 -11.86 84.90 24.76
C GLU A 408 -13.26 84.96 25.36
N ASP A 409 -13.98 83.84 25.46
CA ASP A 409 -15.40 83.85 25.82
C ASP A 409 -15.66 84.34 27.26
N LEU A 410 -15.00 83.73 28.27
CA LEU A 410 -15.23 84.08 29.66
C LEU A 410 -14.66 85.44 30.04
N THR A 411 -13.47 85.78 29.54
CA THR A 411 -12.86 87.09 29.80
C THR A 411 -13.65 88.20 29.12
N GLN A 412 -14.14 87.99 27.89
CA GLN A 412 -15.04 88.93 27.23
C GLN A 412 -16.32 89.11 28.03
N LEU A 413 -16.98 88.04 28.47
CA LEU A 413 -18.19 88.12 29.30
C LEU A 413 -17.93 88.88 30.61
N GLN A 414 -16.78 88.66 31.25
CA GLN A 414 -16.39 89.39 32.45
C GLN A 414 -16.13 90.88 32.19
N GLN A 415 -15.46 91.22 31.09
CA GLN A 415 -15.19 92.60 30.69
C GLN A 415 -16.47 93.34 30.28
N GLU A 416 -17.37 92.69 29.55
CA GLU A 416 -18.69 93.22 29.19
C GLU A 416 -19.51 93.52 30.45
N GLU A 417 -19.55 92.60 31.41
CA GLU A 417 -20.29 92.78 32.66
C GLU A 417 -19.65 93.86 33.56
N SER A 418 -18.32 93.90 33.68
CA SER A 418 -17.61 94.95 34.43
C SER A 418 -17.82 96.33 33.79
N THR A 419 -17.74 96.42 32.46
CA THR A 419 -18.00 97.66 31.72
C THR A 419 -19.44 98.12 31.89
N ARG A 420 -20.41 97.20 31.76
CA ARG A 420 -21.84 97.48 31.97
C ARG A 420 -22.11 97.99 33.39
N ARG A 421 -21.55 97.33 34.41
CA ARG A 421 -21.70 97.76 35.82
C ARG A 421 -21.05 99.12 36.06
N SER A 422 -19.84 99.33 35.55
CA SER A 422 -19.12 100.62 35.66
C SER A 422 -19.92 101.76 35.03
N GLN A 423 -20.47 101.55 33.84
CA GLN A 423 -21.36 102.52 33.18
C GLN A 423 -22.64 102.77 33.97
N TRP A 424 -23.24 101.72 34.54
CA TRP A 424 -24.45 101.83 35.36
C TRP A 424 -24.18 102.64 36.64
N ILE A 425 -23.08 102.36 37.34
CA ILE A 425 -22.67 103.11 38.55
C ILE A 425 -22.35 104.56 38.19
N ALA A 426 -21.63 104.82 37.10
CA ALA A 426 -21.33 106.19 36.67
C ALA A 426 -22.61 107.00 36.40
N LYS A 427 -23.66 106.34 35.88
CA LYS A 427 -24.92 107.00 35.53
C LYS A 427 -25.88 107.18 36.72
N TYR A 428 -25.94 106.22 37.64
CA TYR A 428 -26.96 106.19 38.70
C TYR A 428 -26.40 106.21 40.13
N GLY A 429 -25.10 105.97 40.31
CA GLY A 429 -24.47 105.74 41.60
C GLY A 429 -24.53 106.94 42.56
N GLU A 430 -24.46 108.18 42.05
CA GLU A 430 -24.57 109.39 42.88
C GLU A 430 -25.95 109.57 43.51
N PHE A 431 -26.99 108.96 42.93
CA PHE A 431 -28.36 109.03 43.42
C PHE A 431 -28.72 107.92 44.41
N ILE A 432 -27.81 106.98 44.67
CA ILE A 432 -28.04 105.84 45.56
C ILE A 432 -27.45 106.15 46.94
N PRO A 433 -28.25 106.12 48.03
CA PRO A 433 -27.74 106.32 49.38
C PRO A 433 -26.60 105.35 49.71
N ARG A 434 -25.53 105.85 50.32
CA ARG A 434 -24.34 105.04 50.68
C ARG A 434 -24.62 103.89 51.65
N SER A 435 -25.80 103.87 52.28
CA SER A 435 -26.28 102.78 53.13
C SER A 435 -26.74 101.55 52.34
N PHE A 436 -26.92 101.65 51.02
CA PHE A 436 -27.37 100.54 50.17
C PHE A 436 -26.16 99.82 49.57
N LYS A 437 -26.23 98.49 49.44
CA LYS A 437 -25.19 97.69 48.76
C LYS A 437 -25.21 98.05 47.27
N LEU A 438 -24.18 98.76 46.81
CA LEU A 438 -24.00 99.04 45.39
C LEU A 438 -23.65 97.75 44.63
N PRO A 439 -24.12 97.57 43.39
CA PRO A 439 -23.62 96.49 42.53
C PRO A 439 -22.13 96.72 42.30
N GLY A 440 -21.27 95.90 42.92
CA GLY A 440 -19.81 95.99 42.82
C GLY A 440 -19.19 94.76 42.16
N GLU A 441 -17.86 94.71 42.15
CA GLU A 441 -17.08 93.56 41.65
C GLU A 441 -17.01 92.40 42.66
N GLN A 442 -17.42 92.62 43.91
CA GLN A 442 -17.27 91.67 45.02
C GLN A 442 -17.95 90.31 44.80
N ASP A 443 -19.05 90.26 44.04
CA ASP A 443 -19.83 89.04 43.78
C ASP A 443 -19.68 88.55 42.33
N GLN A 444 -18.62 88.95 41.60
CA GLN A 444 -18.39 88.48 40.22
C GLN A 444 -17.64 87.14 40.22
N PRO A 445 -18.21 86.06 39.63
CA PRO A 445 -17.54 84.77 39.59
C PRO A 445 -16.30 84.84 38.69
N THR A 446 -15.16 84.43 39.23
CA THR A 446 -13.89 84.31 38.50
C THR A 446 -13.44 82.85 38.48
N VAL A 447 -12.87 82.42 37.35
CA VAL A 447 -12.24 81.10 37.26
C VAL A 447 -10.87 81.20 37.92
N ILE A 448 -10.71 80.53 39.05
CA ILE A 448 -9.48 80.58 39.87
C ILE A 448 -8.50 79.47 39.45
N GLN A 449 -9.02 78.30 39.05
CA GLN A 449 -8.22 77.17 38.65
C GLN A 449 -8.98 76.28 37.66
N VAL A 450 -8.26 75.79 36.66
CA VAL A 450 -8.71 74.68 35.82
C VAL A 450 -7.83 73.47 36.13
N ILE A 451 -8.46 72.33 36.40
CA ILE A 451 -7.76 71.08 36.70
C ILE A 451 -7.66 70.28 35.39
N THR A 452 -6.44 70.11 34.89
CA THR A 452 -6.12 69.36 33.65
C THR A 452 -5.28 68.13 33.97
N GLU A 453 -5.68 67.39 35.01
CA GLU A 453 -5.00 66.20 35.50
C GLU A 453 -4.84 65.16 34.38
N GLY A 454 -3.62 64.64 34.19
CA GLY A 454 -3.29 63.70 33.12
C GLY A 454 -2.75 64.34 31.83
N LEU A 455 -2.69 65.66 31.73
CA LEU A 455 -2.09 66.40 30.60
C LEU A 455 -0.88 67.25 31.00
N ASP A 456 -0.25 66.94 32.14
CA ASP A 456 0.81 67.75 32.75
C ASP A 456 2.02 67.97 31.81
N HIS A 457 2.36 66.97 31.00
CA HIS A 457 3.44 67.06 30.01
C HIS A 457 3.11 68.01 28.85
N ALA A 458 1.84 68.06 28.42
CA ALA A 458 1.37 68.95 27.37
C ALA A 458 1.16 70.38 27.88
N GLN A 459 0.75 70.55 29.14
CA GLN A 459 0.60 71.84 29.80
C GLN A 459 1.94 72.59 29.91
N ASN A 460 3.01 71.89 30.30
CA ASN A 460 4.36 72.47 30.37
C ASN A 460 4.91 72.88 28.99
N SER A 461 4.34 72.33 27.91
CA SER A 461 4.74 72.62 26.52
C SER A 461 3.89 73.71 25.87
N PHE A 462 2.88 74.23 26.58
CA PHE A 462 1.93 75.25 26.11
C PHE A 462 2.22 76.59 26.81
N GLU A 463 2.80 77.53 26.06
CA GLU A 463 3.12 78.89 26.56
C GLU A 463 2.48 79.95 25.63
N ASN A 464 1.77 80.91 26.22
CA ASN A 464 1.18 82.08 25.53
C ASN A 464 0.36 81.71 24.26
N GLY A 465 -0.46 80.65 24.34
CA GLY A 465 -1.30 80.21 23.22
C GLY A 465 -0.56 79.44 22.12
N THR A 466 0.72 79.08 22.32
CA THR A 466 1.53 78.35 21.34
C THR A 466 2.22 77.13 21.93
N TYR A 467 2.32 76.07 21.13
CA TYR A 467 3.01 74.83 21.50
C TYR A 467 4.45 74.82 21.02
N LYS A 468 5.37 74.39 21.88
CA LYS A 468 6.73 74.02 21.47
C LYS A 468 6.76 72.52 21.16
N GLU A 469 7.18 72.17 19.95
CA GLU A 469 7.36 70.76 19.56
C GLU A 469 8.51 70.13 20.36
N SER A 470 8.24 69.01 21.03
CA SER A 470 9.27 68.24 21.73
C SER A 470 10.20 67.51 20.74
N ALA A 471 11.37 67.08 21.22
CA ALA A 471 12.28 66.25 20.42
C ALA A 471 11.62 64.91 20.03
N ASP A 472 10.84 64.33 20.93
CA ASP A 472 10.13 63.07 20.73
C ASP A 472 8.97 63.23 19.73
N GLU A 473 8.28 64.36 19.73
CA GLU A 473 7.25 64.69 18.72
C GLU A 473 7.83 64.70 17.31
N LYS A 474 9.00 65.35 17.13
CA LYS A 474 9.70 65.41 15.84
C LYS A 474 10.19 64.04 15.38
N GLN A 475 10.72 63.24 16.31
CA GLN A 475 11.15 61.87 16.02
C GLN A 475 9.96 60.99 15.62
N LEU A 476 8.83 61.05 16.32
CA LEU A 476 7.62 60.28 16.00
C LEU A 476 7.03 60.67 14.64
N ILE A 477 6.94 61.98 14.34
CA ILE A 477 6.51 62.46 13.01
C ILE A 477 7.47 62.00 11.91
N SER A 478 8.78 62.05 12.15
CA SER A 478 9.77 61.59 11.17
C SER A 478 9.65 60.09 10.91
N LEU A 479 9.36 59.30 11.95
CA LEU A 479 9.18 57.85 11.86
C LEU A 479 7.91 57.51 11.06
N ILE A 480 6.79 58.15 11.37
CA ILE A 480 5.52 58.02 10.61
C ILE A 480 5.75 58.36 9.13
N LYS A 481 6.42 59.49 8.83
CA LYS A 481 6.74 59.90 7.46
C LYS A 481 7.68 58.93 6.76
N SER A 482 8.64 58.32 7.47
CA SER A 482 9.55 57.35 6.91
C SER A 482 8.81 56.09 6.43
N PHE A 483 7.83 55.61 7.20
CA PHE A 483 7.03 54.44 6.82
C PHE A 483 5.96 54.73 5.78
N GLN A 484 5.44 55.97 5.70
CA GLN A 484 4.51 56.40 4.65
C GLN A 484 5.18 56.60 3.28
N LYS A 485 6.47 56.95 3.23
CA LYS A 485 7.23 57.07 1.96
C LYS A 485 7.59 55.73 1.33
N HIS A 486 7.53 54.64 2.10
CA HIS A 486 7.84 53.28 1.64
C HIS A 486 6.58 52.47 1.26
N THR A 487 5.40 53.11 1.22
CA THR A 487 4.11 52.49 0.83
C THR A 487 3.63 52.87 -0.58
N VAL A 488 4.49 53.46 -1.43
CA VAL A 488 4.20 53.78 -2.84
C VAL A 488 4.96 52.85 -3.77
#